data_AF-A0A2V7K9G4-F1
#
_entry.id   AF-A0A2V7K9G4-F1
#
_cell.length_a   1.000
_cell.length_b   1.000
_cell.length_c   1.000
_cell.angle_alpha   90.00
_cell.angle_beta   90.00
_cell.angle_gamma   90.00
#
_symmetry.space_group_name_H-M   'P 1'
#
loop_
_entity.id
_entity.type
_entity.pdbx_description
1 polymer ?
#
loop_
_entity_poly.entity_id
_entity_poly.type
_entity_poly.pdbx_seq_one_letter_code
_entity_poly.pdbx_strand_id
1 'polypeptide(L)'
;MNDAPSAFGFQVRSRPLLRFLRAGGGVEALEIAPAPEPRKRPDVAPLAEWTLAGPDREVRGTLYRVDQTFEFWVTDAGAYRVDPEAGRIEIPCCDDEIVREQRLWGVPTTLCYMHRGDLSLHAAAVEVAGGAVVLAAPGRHGKTTLALAFHQHGCRVLSEDLTCCRVRMSPEVLPGPALLRLRSDVYDGQPPPGTHLAMTRPDRVYLGLDDERKGSSAPVPIKAIVFLRDSASDVKLERAPAHVALADLWALNFRLQTDDGRARSFRQLTRLTSAVPAWNLHRPLRLAMLERTVARLLEQFDRDRG
;
A
#
# COMPACT_ATOMS: atom_id res chain seq x y z
N MET A 1 10.19 -14.41 18.65
CA MET A 1 9.37 -13.38 17.96
C MET A 1 7.98 -13.98 17.78
N ASN A 2 6.91 -13.18 17.90
CA ASN A 2 5.55 -13.67 17.72
C ASN A 2 5.32 -13.95 16.22
N ASP A 3 5.14 -15.20 15.80
CA ASP A 3 4.92 -15.57 14.40
C ASP A 3 3.47 -15.39 13.95
N ALA A 4 2.66 -14.67 14.73
CA ALA A 4 1.28 -14.43 14.40
C ALA A 4 1.11 -13.71 13.04
N PRO A 5 0.11 -14.11 12.24
CA PRO A 5 -0.21 -13.44 10.98
C PRO A 5 -0.45 -11.94 11.20
N SER A 6 0.06 -11.13 10.28
CA SER A 6 0.09 -9.68 10.45
C SER A 6 0.16 -8.94 9.11
N ALA A 7 -0.37 -7.72 9.14
CA ALA A 7 -0.26 -6.75 8.06
C ALA A 7 -0.52 -5.35 8.63
N PHE A 8 0.16 -4.34 8.09
CA PHE A 8 0.06 -2.94 8.47
C PHE A 8 0.13 -2.73 9.99
N GLY A 9 1.00 -3.45 10.69
CA GLY A 9 1.16 -3.35 12.16
C GLY A 9 0.01 -3.93 12.99
N PHE A 10 -0.97 -4.57 12.37
CA PHE A 10 -1.99 -5.37 13.06
C PHE A 10 -1.55 -6.82 13.19
N GLN A 11 -1.84 -7.44 14.33
CA GLN A 11 -1.91 -8.89 14.48
C GLN A 11 -3.28 -9.36 13.98
N VAL A 12 -3.30 -10.03 12.84
CA VAL A 12 -4.51 -10.39 12.12
C VAL A 12 -5.02 -11.75 12.59
N ARG A 13 -6.26 -11.78 13.09
CA ARG A 13 -6.99 -13.02 13.40
C ARG A 13 -8.08 -13.18 12.36
N SER A 14 -7.95 -14.19 11.52
CA SER A 14 -8.88 -14.38 10.40
C SER A 14 -9.53 -15.75 10.46
N ARG A 15 -10.86 -15.80 10.32
CA ARG A 15 -11.59 -17.04 10.01
C ARG A 15 -11.43 -17.47 8.55
N PRO A 16 -11.58 -16.58 7.55
CA PRO A 16 -11.26 -16.93 6.17
C PRO A 16 -9.74 -17.03 5.97
N LEU A 17 -9.31 -17.86 5.02
CA LEU A 17 -7.91 -17.90 4.64
C LEU A 17 -7.50 -16.59 3.97
N LEU A 18 -6.38 -16.01 4.41
CA LEU A 18 -5.74 -14.84 3.82
C LEU A 18 -4.33 -15.24 3.38
N ARG A 19 -4.07 -15.17 2.07
CA ARG A 19 -2.91 -15.75 1.40
C ARG A 19 -1.67 -14.87 1.48
N PHE A 20 -1.85 -13.56 1.65
CA PHE A 20 -0.76 -12.59 1.51
C PHE A 20 -0.28 -12.01 2.85
N LEU A 21 -0.65 -12.62 3.97
CA LEU A 21 -0.18 -12.20 5.28
C LEU A 21 1.32 -12.50 5.47
N ARG A 22 1.94 -11.67 6.31
CA ARG A 22 3.29 -11.88 6.85
C ARG A 22 3.18 -12.34 8.30
N ALA A 23 4.31 -12.66 8.93
CA ALA A 23 4.38 -13.01 10.35
C ALA A 23 5.04 -11.89 11.17
N GLY A 24 4.58 -11.72 12.41
CA GLY A 24 5.20 -10.86 13.43
C GLY A 24 5.17 -9.36 13.18
N GLY A 25 5.53 -8.57 14.20
CA GLY A 25 5.52 -7.09 14.14
C GLY A 25 4.14 -6.44 14.29
N GLY A 26 3.05 -7.23 14.23
CA GLY A 26 1.72 -6.78 14.61
C GLY A 26 1.59 -6.55 16.12
N VAL A 27 1.02 -5.42 16.51
CA VAL A 27 0.81 -5.05 17.93
C VAL A 27 -0.67 -5.02 18.28
N GLU A 28 -1.49 -4.42 17.42
CA GLU A 28 -2.93 -4.27 17.66
C GLU A 28 -3.72 -5.38 16.98
N ALA A 29 -4.75 -5.90 17.63
CA ALA A 29 -5.57 -6.96 17.07
C ALA A 29 -6.46 -6.43 15.93
N LEU A 30 -6.57 -7.20 14.85
CA LEU A 30 -7.56 -6.99 13.80
C LEU A 30 -8.26 -8.33 13.50
N GLU A 31 -9.55 -8.41 13.80
CA GLU A 31 -10.38 -9.58 13.48
C GLU A 31 -10.96 -9.44 12.07
N ILE A 32 -10.75 -10.47 11.25
CA ILE A 32 -11.37 -10.62 9.94
C ILE A 32 -12.36 -11.78 9.99
N ALA A 33 -13.63 -11.49 9.75
CA ALA A 33 -14.71 -12.47 9.79
C ALA A 33 -15.56 -12.41 8.51
N PRO A 34 -16.17 -13.51 8.07
CA PRO A 34 -17.19 -13.43 7.03
C PRO A 34 -18.41 -12.66 7.55
N ALA A 35 -19.06 -11.91 6.66
CA ALA A 35 -20.37 -11.34 6.95
C ALA A 35 -21.36 -12.49 7.26
N PRO A 36 -22.15 -12.40 8.34
CA PRO A 36 -23.07 -13.47 8.73
C PRO A 36 -24.21 -13.64 7.71
N GLU A 37 -24.60 -12.54 7.06
CA GLU A 37 -25.64 -12.49 6.03
C GLU A 37 -25.23 -11.53 4.92
N PRO A 38 -25.77 -11.69 3.69
CA PRO A 38 -25.63 -10.69 2.64
C PRO A 38 -26.10 -9.31 3.11
N ARG A 39 -25.24 -8.31 2.99
CA ARG A 39 -25.57 -6.94 3.41
C ARG A 39 -26.55 -6.31 2.43
N LYS A 40 -27.42 -5.43 2.96
CA LYS A 40 -28.23 -4.50 2.16
C LYS A 40 -27.53 -3.16 2.13
N ARG A 41 -27.58 -2.50 0.97
CA ARG A 41 -26.93 -1.20 0.78
C ARG A 41 -27.54 -0.16 1.74
N PRO A 42 -26.73 0.65 2.43
CA PRO A 42 -27.24 1.64 3.37
C PRO A 42 -28.16 2.66 2.70
N ASP A 43 -29.25 3.01 3.38
CA ASP A 43 -30.18 4.08 2.96
C ASP A 43 -29.73 5.44 3.53
N VAL A 44 -28.47 5.79 3.28
CA VAL A 44 -27.86 7.07 3.67
C VAL A 44 -26.98 7.58 2.54
N ALA A 45 -26.72 8.90 2.52
CA ALA A 45 -25.83 9.48 1.53
C ALA A 45 -24.40 8.90 1.67
N PRO A 46 -23.73 8.55 0.57
CA PRO A 46 -22.36 8.06 0.62
C PRO A 46 -21.40 9.17 1.09
N LEU A 47 -20.38 8.80 1.87
CA LEU A 47 -19.27 9.68 2.18
C LEU A 47 -18.41 9.97 0.94
N ALA A 48 -18.25 8.98 0.07
CA ALA A 48 -17.49 9.09 -1.16
C ALA A 48 -17.89 7.99 -2.14
N GLU A 49 -17.81 8.30 -3.43
CA GLU A 49 -17.96 7.35 -4.52
C GLU A 49 -16.90 7.61 -5.58
N TRP A 50 -16.29 6.56 -6.11
CA TRP A 50 -15.27 6.66 -7.15
C TRP A 50 -15.20 5.39 -8.00
N THR A 51 -14.67 5.54 -9.21
CA THR A 51 -14.26 4.39 -10.04
C THR A 51 -12.88 3.92 -9.60
N LEU A 52 -12.72 2.62 -9.36
CA LEU A 52 -11.44 2.06 -8.96
C LEU A 52 -10.45 2.10 -10.13
N ALA A 53 -9.17 2.33 -9.81
CA ALA A 53 -8.13 2.38 -10.83
C ALA A 53 -7.88 0.97 -11.44
N GLY A 54 -8.31 0.82 -12.68
CA GLY A 54 -8.14 -0.34 -13.57
C GLY A 54 -8.52 0.09 -14.99
N PRO A 55 -8.17 -0.67 -16.04
CA PRO A 55 -8.71 -0.46 -17.38
C PRO A 55 -10.18 -0.86 -17.45
N ASP A 56 -10.64 -1.73 -16.53
CA ASP A 56 -12.05 -2.00 -16.36
C ASP A 56 -12.72 -0.84 -15.61
N ARG A 57 -13.30 0.10 -16.37
CA ARG A 57 -13.96 1.30 -15.85
C ARG A 57 -15.28 1.00 -15.14
N GLU A 58 -15.65 -0.27 -15.02
CA GLU A 58 -16.92 -0.71 -14.44
C GLU A 58 -16.87 -0.94 -12.93
N VAL A 59 -15.67 -1.10 -12.35
CA VAL A 59 -15.57 -1.32 -10.90
C VAL A 59 -15.76 0.00 -10.13
N ARG A 60 -16.85 0.07 -9.38
CA ARG A 60 -17.20 1.23 -8.55
C ARG A 60 -17.05 0.91 -7.07
N GLY A 61 -16.47 1.85 -6.34
CA GLY A 61 -16.35 1.83 -4.90
C GLY A 61 -17.21 2.93 -4.30
N THR A 62 -18.01 2.57 -3.29
CA THR A 62 -18.82 3.52 -2.54
C THR A 62 -18.57 3.31 -1.06
N LEU A 63 -18.23 4.38 -0.36
CA LEU A 63 -17.99 4.37 1.08
C LEU A 63 -19.15 5.04 1.80
N TYR A 64 -19.73 4.34 2.77
CA TYR A 64 -20.77 4.83 3.65
C TYR A 64 -20.25 4.94 5.07
N ARG A 65 -20.81 5.88 5.83
CA ARG A 65 -20.74 5.89 7.29
C ARG A 65 -22.10 5.49 7.84
N VAL A 66 -22.10 4.48 8.69
CA VAL A 66 -23.30 4.00 9.39
C VAL A 66 -22.95 4.02 10.87
N ASP A 67 -23.48 5.02 11.57
CA ASP A 67 -23.14 5.35 12.95
C ASP A 67 -21.62 5.58 13.15
N GLN A 68 -20.99 4.75 13.98
CA GLN A 68 -19.55 4.75 14.25
C GLN A 68 -18.76 3.79 13.36
N THR A 69 -19.45 3.07 12.46
CA THR A 69 -18.83 2.10 11.54
C THR A 69 -18.86 2.61 10.10
N PHE A 70 -18.12 1.92 9.23
CA PHE A 70 -18.12 2.19 7.80
C PHE A 70 -18.58 0.96 7.03
N GLU A 71 -19.20 1.20 5.88
CA GLU A 71 -19.41 0.16 4.89
C GLU A 71 -18.76 0.56 3.57
N PHE A 72 -17.81 -0.25 3.11
CA PHE A 72 -17.19 -0.10 1.81
C PHE A 72 -17.79 -1.11 0.84
N TRP A 73 -18.51 -0.60 -0.16
CA TRP A 73 -19.17 -1.36 -1.20
C TRP A 73 -18.35 -1.32 -2.47
N VAL A 74 -18.06 -2.48 -3.04
CA VAL A 74 -17.39 -2.59 -4.33
C VAL A 74 -18.09 -3.58 -5.23
N THR A 75 -18.29 -3.23 -6.50
CA THR A 75 -19.13 -4.01 -7.43
C THR A 75 -18.57 -5.39 -7.77
N ASP A 76 -17.27 -5.62 -7.59
CA ASP A 76 -16.60 -6.88 -7.94
C ASP A 76 -16.41 -7.85 -6.75
N ALA A 77 -16.63 -7.39 -5.51
CA ALA A 77 -16.42 -8.23 -4.33
C ALA A 77 -17.57 -8.17 -3.30
N GLY A 78 -18.40 -7.13 -3.32
CA GLY A 78 -19.49 -6.93 -2.35
C GLY A 78 -19.13 -5.91 -1.26
N ALA A 79 -19.72 -6.09 -0.07
CA ALA A 79 -19.68 -5.12 1.02
C ALA A 79 -18.76 -5.53 2.18
N TYR A 80 -17.87 -4.64 2.57
CA TYR A 80 -17.00 -4.74 3.75
C TYR A 80 -17.56 -3.84 4.84
N ARG A 81 -17.93 -4.39 6.00
CA ARG A 81 -18.22 -3.57 7.18
C ARG A 81 -16.97 -3.45 8.02
N VAL A 82 -16.63 -2.21 8.35
CA VAL A 82 -15.41 -1.87 9.09
C VAL A 82 -15.81 -1.20 10.38
N ASP A 83 -15.38 -1.81 11.48
CA ASP A 83 -15.47 -1.25 12.82
C ASP A 83 -14.05 -1.00 13.33
N PRO A 84 -13.50 0.21 13.12
CA PRO A 84 -12.15 0.53 13.52
C PRO A 84 -11.94 0.47 15.04
N GLU A 85 -12.97 0.86 15.82
CA GLU A 85 -12.92 0.88 17.29
C GLU A 85 -12.84 -0.55 17.85
N ALA A 86 -13.66 -1.46 17.31
CA ALA A 86 -13.62 -2.87 17.68
C ALA A 86 -12.44 -3.64 17.06
N GLY A 87 -11.67 -3.01 16.16
CA GLY A 87 -10.62 -3.69 15.40
C GLY A 87 -11.18 -4.87 14.59
N ARG A 88 -12.32 -4.68 13.89
CA ARG A 88 -13.01 -5.77 13.20
C ARG A 88 -13.43 -5.38 11.78
N ILE A 89 -13.19 -6.28 10.83
CA ILE A 89 -13.69 -6.16 9.46
C ILE A 89 -14.50 -7.41 9.13
N GLU A 90 -15.74 -7.20 8.73
CA GLU A 90 -16.58 -8.22 8.13
C GLU A 90 -16.44 -8.17 6.61
N ILE A 91 -16.05 -9.28 6.00
CA ILE A 91 -15.80 -9.38 4.55
C ILE A 91 -16.97 -10.09 3.85
N PRO A 92 -17.26 -9.76 2.58
CA PRO A 92 -18.36 -10.38 1.85
C PRO A 92 -18.08 -11.86 1.52
N CYS A 93 -19.14 -12.67 1.45
CA CYS A 93 -19.08 -13.96 0.78
C CYS A 93 -18.91 -13.70 -0.72
N CYS A 94 -17.74 -14.02 -1.25
CA CYS A 94 -17.36 -13.78 -2.65
C CYS A 94 -16.56 -14.99 -3.12
N ASP A 95 -16.85 -15.47 -4.33
CA ASP A 95 -16.16 -16.63 -4.94
C ASP A 95 -14.70 -16.30 -5.27
N ASP A 96 -14.41 -15.05 -5.61
CA ASP A 96 -13.06 -14.59 -5.89
C ASP A 96 -12.34 -14.17 -4.60
N GLU A 97 -11.72 -15.15 -3.95
CA GLU A 97 -10.99 -14.92 -2.70
C GLU A 97 -9.82 -13.93 -2.85
N ILE A 98 -9.17 -13.91 -4.02
CA ILE A 98 -8.00 -13.05 -4.26
C ILE A 98 -8.43 -11.60 -4.42
N VAL A 99 -9.49 -11.34 -5.18
CA VAL A 99 -10.07 -10.00 -5.28
C VAL A 99 -10.62 -9.57 -3.93
N ARG A 100 -11.33 -10.45 -3.21
CA ARG A 100 -11.84 -10.15 -1.86
C ARG A 100 -10.72 -9.73 -0.91
N GLU A 101 -9.64 -10.51 -0.85
CA GLU A 101 -8.47 -10.19 -0.03
C GLU A 101 -7.76 -8.91 -0.49
N GLN A 102 -7.61 -8.70 -1.80
CA GLN A 102 -7.03 -7.47 -2.33
C GLN A 102 -7.86 -6.24 -1.92
N ARG A 103 -9.19 -6.32 -1.99
CA ARG A 103 -10.09 -5.22 -1.60
C ARG A 103 -10.07 -4.98 -0.10
N LEU A 104 -9.96 -6.05 0.72
CA LEU A 104 -9.76 -5.95 2.17
C LEU A 104 -8.54 -5.08 2.51
N TRP A 105 -7.39 -5.34 1.88
CA TRP A 105 -6.15 -4.60 2.12
C TRP A 105 -6.14 -3.17 1.56
N GLY A 106 -7.25 -2.74 0.93
CA GLY A 106 -7.49 -1.41 0.41
C GLY A 106 -8.09 -0.44 1.44
N VAL A 107 -9.26 0.12 1.07
CA VAL A 107 -10.02 1.05 1.91
C VAL A 107 -10.37 0.47 3.29
N PRO A 108 -10.83 -0.80 3.42
CA PRO A 108 -11.21 -1.34 4.71
C PRO A 108 -10.10 -1.26 5.77
N THR A 109 -8.90 -1.77 5.47
CA THR A 109 -7.79 -1.66 6.42
C THR A 109 -7.25 -0.24 6.57
N THR A 110 -7.40 0.60 5.53
CA THR A 110 -7.04 2.02 5.61
C THR A 110 -7.83 2.76 6.68
N LEU A 111 -9.13 2.50 6.79
CA LEU A 111 -9.97 3.07 7.83
C LEU A 111 -9.50 2.63 9.23
N CYS A 112 -9.11 1.37 9.40
CA CYS A 112 -8.58 0.85 10.67
C CYS A 112 -7.28 1.54 11.10
N TYR A 113 -6.25 1.61 10.23
CA TYR A 113 -5.00 2.25 10.66
C TYR A 113 -5.09 3.78 10.72
N MET A 114 -6.01 4.42 9.98
CA MET A 114 -6.29 5.85 10.16
C MET A 114 -6.91 6.14 11.52
N HIS A 115 -7.80 5.27 12.00
CA HIS A 115 -8.36 5.36 13.35
C HIS A 115 -7.25 5.24 14.41
N ARG A 116 -6.31 4.31 14.23
CA ARG A 116 -5.07 4.18 15.03
C ARG A 116 -4.13 5.40 14.95
N GLY A 117 -4.38 6.33 14.02
CA GLY A 117 -3.61 7.56 13.86
C GLY A 117 -2.35 7.41 13.01
N ASP A 118 -2.29 6.37 12.18
CA ASP A 118 -1.28 6.21 11.13
C ASP A 118 -1.73 6.91 9.83
N LEU A 119 -0.78 7.11 8.92
CA LEU A 119 -0.95 7.84 7.66
C LEU A 119 -0.99 6.87 6.48
N SER A 120 -1.99 6.98 5.61
CA SER A 120 -2.04 6.27 4.33
C SER A 120 -1.33 7.05 3.23
N LEU A 121 -0.53 6.38 2.39
CA LEU A 121 -0.01 6.93 1.15
C LEU A 121 -0.25 5.93 0.00
N HIS A 122 -0.76 6.41 -1.13
CA HIS A 122 -0.79 5.65 -2.38
C HIS A 122 0.63 5.56 -2.97
N ALA A 123 1.40 4.62 -2.43
CA ALA A 123 2.82 4.43 -2.69
C ALA A 123 3.16 2.95 -2.60
N ALA A 124 4.32 2.58 -3.13
CA ALA A 124 4.99 1.32 -2.77
C ALA A 124 6.11 1.63 -1.77
N ALA A 125 6.57 0.64 -1.01
CA ALA A 125 7.73 0.79 -0.16
C ALA A 125 8.64 -0.44 -0.25
N VAL A 126 9.94 -0.20 -0.27
CA VAL A 126 10.98 -1.22 -0.31
C VAL A 126 12.01 -0.94 0.77
N GLU A 127 12.71 -1.96 1.24
CA GLU A 127 13.78 -1.83 2.21
C GLU A 127 15.14 -1.80 1.53
N VAL A 128 15.91 -0.75 1.80
CA VAL A 128 17.27 -0.53 1.28
C VAL A 128 18.20 -0.22 2.44
N ALA A 129 19.27 -1.02 2.59
CA ALA A 129 20.23 -0.93 3.69
C ALA A 129 19.61 -0.86 5.10
N GLY A 130 18.49 -1.55 5.32
CA GLY A 130 17.78 -1.62 6.61
C GLY A 130 16.81 -0.46 6.88
N GLY A 131 16.54 0.41 5.88
CA GLY A 131 15.57 1.50 5.99
C GLY A 131 14.55 1.47 4.85
N ALA A 132 13.35 1.95 5.12
CA ALA A 132 12.28 2.01 4.13
C ALA A 132 12.47 3.20 3.18
N VAL A 133 12.42 2.91 1.88
CA VAL A 133 12.33 3.90 0.81
C VAL A 133 10.90 3.86 0.26
N VAL A 134 10.17 4.95 0.47
CA VAL A 134 8.78 5.09 0.00
C VAL A 134 8.79 5.62 -1.43
N LEU A 135 8.33 4.79 -2.38
CA LEU A 135 8.21 5.10 -3.80
C LEU A 135 6.85 5.73 -4.08
N ALA A 136 6.82 7.07 -4.10
CA ALA A 136 5.61 7.88 -4.23
C ALA A 136 5.44 8.35 -5.67
N ALA A 137 4.26 8.18 -6.25
CA ALA A 137 3.95 8.73 -7.55
C ALA A 137 2.45 8.76 -7.80
N PRO A 138 1.94 9.78 -8.52
CA PRO A 138 0.62 9.69 -9.13
C PRO A 138 0.50 8.40 -9.96
N GLY A 139 -0.73 7.91 -10.18
CA GLY A 139 -0.96 6.66 -10.91
C GLY A 139 -0.16 6.57 -12.23
N ARG A 140 0.17 5.33 -12.65
CA ARG A 140 0.84 5.00 -13.93
C ARG A 140 2.35 5.27 -14.07
N HIS A 141 3.07 5.63 -13.00
CA HIS A 141 4.54 5.81 -13.03
C HIS A 141 5.36 4.54 -12.68
N GLY A 142 4.77 3.35 -12.85
CA GLY A 142 5.48 2.08 -12.67
C GLY A 142 5.97 1.77 -11.24
N LYS A 143 5.25 2.21 -10.19
CA LYS A 143 5.59 1.93 -8.78
C LYS A 143 5.74 0.43 -8.51
N THR A 144 4.74 -0.36 -8.90
CA THR A 144 4.70 -1.81 -8.71
C THR A 144 5.82 -2.50 -9.50
N THR A 145 6.05 -2.07 -10.74
CA THR A 145 7.15 -2.57 -11.58
C THR A 145 8.52 -2.25 -10.97
N LEU A 146 8.70 -1.05 -10.42
CA LEU A 146 9.95 -0.68 -9.75
C LEU A 146 10.14 -1.45 -8.43
N ALA A 147 9.07 -1.64 -7.65
CA ALA A 147 9.11 -2.47 -6.44
C ALA A 147 9.48 -3.93 -6.76
N LEU A 148 8.95 -4.49 -7.84
CA LEU A 148 9.37 -5.81 -8.34
C LEU A 148 10.85 -5.82 -8.74
N ALA A 149 11.34 -4.79 -9.42
CA ALA A 149 12.76 -4.71 -9.77
C ALA A 149 13.65 -4.69 -8.51
N PHE A 150 13.29 -3.93 -7.47
CA PHE A 150 13.96 -3.97 -6.17
C PHE A 150 13.93 -5.38 -5.54
N HIS A 151 12.79 -6.07 -5.62
CA HIS A 151 12.66 -7.46 -5.17
C HIS A 151 13.65 -8.39 -5.88
N GLN A 152 13.79 -8.27 -7.21
CA GLN A 152 14.73 -9.05 -7.99
C GLN A 152 16.20 -8.76 -7.60
N HIS A 153 16.50 -7.53 -7.15
CA HIS A 153 17.79 -7.16 -6.56
C HIS A 153 17.98 -7.59 -5.09
N GLY A 154 17.09 -8.43 -4.55
CA GLY A 154 17.21 -8.97 -3.18
C GLY A 154 16.69 -8.04 -2.09
N CYS A 155 16.11 -6.89 -2.44
CA CYS A 155 15.50 -5.99 -1.46
C CYS A 155 14.13 -6.51 -1.04
N ARG A 156 13.76 -6.32 0.22
CA ARG A 156 12.43 -6.66 0.71
C ARG A 156 11.41 -5.63 0.23
N VAL A 157 10.33 -6.07 -0.41
CA VAL A 157 9.16 -5.21 -0.64
C VAL A 157 8.32 -5.19 0.63
N LEU A 158 8.05 -3.99 1.15
CA LEU A 158 7.32 -3.76 2.39
C LEU A 158 5.81 -3.59 2.12
N SER A 159 5.46 -2.88 1.05
CA SER A 159 4.07 -2.66 0.63
C SER A 159 3.98 -2.29 -0.84
N GLU A 160 2.80 -2.52 -1.41
CA GLU A 160 2.41 -2.17 -2.77
C GLU A 160 1.01 -1.54 -2.73
N ASP A 161 0.71 -0.63 -3.67
CA ASP A 161 -0.52 0.17 -3.78
C ASP A 161 -0.81 1.13 -2.59
N LEU A 162 -0.72 0.65 -1.36
CA LEU A 162 -0.93 1.41 -0.13
C LEU A 162 0.21 1.17 0.85
N THR A 163 0.83 2.26 1.30
CA THR A 163 1.85 2.27 2.35
C THR A 163 1.27 2.89 3.62
N CYS A 164 1.33 2.14 4.72
CA CYS A 164 0.95 2.62 6.05
C CYS A 164 2.18 3.19 6.76
N CYS A 165 2.16 4.49 7.04
CA CYS A 165 3.24 5.19 7.72
C CYS A 165 2.83 5.57 9.14
N ARG A 166 3.57 5.09 10.13
CA ARG A 166 3.45 5.54 11.51
C ARG A 166 4.28 6.79 11.70
N VAL A 167 3.61 7.94 11.81
CA VAL A 167 4.29 9.24 11.95
C VAL A 167 4.42 9.60 13.44
N ARG A 168 5.57 9.22 14.01
CA ARG A 168 6.03 9.58 15.38
C ARG A 168 7.39 10.32 15.26
N MET A 169 8.19 10.39 16.33
CA MET A 169 9.51 11.06 16.29
C MET A 169 10.44 10.44 15.24
N SER A 170 10.41 9.11 15.09
CA SER A 170 11.03 8.38 13.98
C SER A 170 9.91 7.76 13.14
N PRO A 171 9.61 8.30 11.95
CA PRO A 171 8.57 7.72 11.10
C PRO A 171 8.95 6.31 10.62
N GLU A 172 7.97 5.42 10.57
CA GLU A 172 8.17 4.01 10.16
C GLU A 172 7.13 3.61 9.13
N VAL A 173 7.52 2.73 8.19
CA VAL A 173 6.57 1.96 7.38
C VAL A 173 6.17 0.71 8.16
N LEU A 174 4.87 0.46 8.21
CA LEU A 174 4.30 -0.80 8.70
C LEU A 174 4.02 -1.69 7.48
N PRO A 175 4.77 -2.80 7.28
CA PRO A 175 4.64 -3.62 6.09
C PRO A 175 3.21 -4.14 5.87
N GLY A 176 2.74 -4.07 4.63
CA GLY A 176 1.42 -4.50 4.20
C GLY A 176 1.38 -5.96 3.76
N PRO A 177 0.34 -6.40 3.02
CA PRO A 177 0.32 -7.73 2.44
C PRO A 177 1.50 -7.97 1.48
N ALA A 178 1.93 -9.22 1.38
CA ALA A 178 2.98 -9.71 0.51
C ALA A 178 2.45 -10.00 -0.92
N LEU A 179 1.82 -9.00 -1.53
CA LEU A 179 1.16 -9.08 -2.84
C LEU A 179 1.64 -7.94 -3.75
N LEU A 180 1.95 -8.28 -5.01
CA LEU A 180 2.25 -7.33 -6.08
C LEU A 180 1.18 -7.44 -7.18
N ARG A 181 0.66 -6.29 -7.65
CA ARG A 181 -0.32 -6.23 -8.74
C ARG A 181 0.24 -5.59 -10.01
N LEU A 182 0.87 -6.41 -10.84
CA LEU A 182 1.51 -5.97 -12.08
C LEU A 182 0.49 -5.79 -13.20
N ARG A 183 0.78 -4.91 -14.15
CA ARG A 183 0.03 -4.86 -15.41
C ARG A 183 0.35 -6.10 -16.24
N SER A 184 -0.62 -6.61 -16.99
CA SER A 184 -0.42 -7.77 -17.85
C SER A 184 0.64 -7.53 -18.94
N ASP A 185 0.78 -6.30 -19.44
CA ASP A 185 1.75 -5.94 -20.49
C ASP A 185 3.20 -5.84 -20.01
N VAL A 186 3.45 -5.88 -18.70
CA VAL A 186 4.82 -5.91 -18.14
C VAL A 186 5.21 -7.29 -17.62
N TYR A 187 4.33 -8.29 -17.75
CA TYR A 187 4.57 -9.65 -17.31
C TYR A 187 4.98 -10.51 -18.51
N ASP A 188 6.10 -11.23 -18.41
CA ASP A 188 6.68 -12.02 -19.49
C ASP A 188 6.11 -13.46 -19.58
N GLY A 189 5.15 -13.80 -18.73
CA GLY A 189 4.53 -15.12 -18.66
C GLY A 189 5.06 -16.00 -17.53
N GLN A 190 6.18 -15.64 -16.88
CA GLN A 190 6.78 -16.41 -15.81
C GLN A 190 6.93 -15.58 -14.52
N PRO A 191 6.57 -16.12 -13.33
CA PRO A 191 6.80 -15.42 -12.08
C PRO A 191 8.29 -15.19 -11.86
N PRO A 192 8.74 -13.95 -11.61
CA PRO A 192 10.13 -13.68 -11.26
C PRO A 192 10.57 -14.46 -10.00
N PRO A 193 11.87 -14.77 -9.86
CA PRO A 193 12.37 -15.49 -8.68
C PRO A 193 11.94 -14.87 -7.35
N GLY A 194 11.52 -15.73 -6.42
CA GLY A 194 11.02 -15.29 -5.12
C GLY A 194 9.58 -14.77 -5.14
N THR A 195 8.82 -15.09 -6.20
CA THR A 195 7.39 -14.82 -6.32
C THR A 195 6.67 -16.02 -6.93
N HIS A 196 5.36 -16.11 -6.70
CA HIS A 196 4.49 -17.10 -7.33
C HIS A 196 3.25 -16.45 -7.94
N LEU A 197 2.74 -17.03 -9.02
CA LEU A 197 1.50 -16.58 -9.65
C LEU A 197 0.30 -16.91 -8.76
N ALA A 198 -0.39 -15.89 -8.25
CA ALA A 198 -1.61 -16.06 -7.47
C ALA A 198 -2.86 -16.03 -8.36
N MET A 199 -2.91 -15.12 -9.33
CA MET A 199 -4.04 -14.96 -10.24
C MET A 199 -3.67 -14.16 -11.48
N THR A 200 -4.26 -14.51 -12.62
CA THR A 200 -4.21 -13.70 -13.85
C THR A 200 -5.60 -13.16 -14.17
N ARG A 201 -5.66 -11.88 -14.49
CA ARG A 201 -6.81 -11.16 -15.05
C ARG A 201 -6.36 -10.50 -16.37
N PRO A 202 -7.29 -10.11 -17.26
CA PRO A 202 -6.92 -9.51 -18.55
C PRO A 202 -5.92 -8.34 -18.46
N ASP A 203 -5.99 -7.57 -17.37
CA ASP A 203 -5.21 -6.36 -17.18
C ASP A 203 -4.18 -6.40 -16.06
N ARG A 204 -4.29 -7.38 -15.16
CA ARG A 204 -3.44 -7.51 -13.98
C ARG A 204 -2.99 -8.94 -13.73
N VAL A 205 -1.75 -9.04 -13.30
CA VAL A 205 -1.15 -10.27 -12.79
C VAL A 205 -0.86 -10.05 -11.32
N TYR A 206 -1.38 -10.95 -10.49
CA TYR A 206 -1.24 -10.93 -9.04
C TYR A 206 -0.14 -11.90 -8.67
N LEU A 207 0.95 -11.38 -8.12
CA LEU A 207 2.09 -12.17 -7.67
C LEU A 207 2.19 -12.12 -6.15
N GLY A 208 2.13 -13.27 -5.50
CA GLY A 208 2.50 -13.39 -4.10
C GLY A 208 4.01 -13.41 -3.94
N LEU A 209 4.54 -12.83 -2.87
CA LEU A 209 5.95 -12.98 -2.52
C LEU A 209 6.13 -14.27 -1.72
N ASP A 210 7.16 -15.05 -2.04
CA ASP A 210 7.43 -16.32 -1.36
C ASP A 210 7.84 -16.10 0.10
N ASP A 211 7.61 -17.09 0.96
CA ASP A 211 7.82 -16.97 2.41
C ASP A 211 9.27 -16.58 2.78
N GLU A 212 10.24 -17.14 2.06
CA GLU A 212 11.68 -16.86 2.23
C GLU A 212 12.06 -15.43 1.83
N ARG A 213 11.21 -14.76 1.03
CA ARG A 213 11.50 -13.47 0.40
C ARG A 213 10.60 -12.35 0.89
N LYS A 214 9.42 -12.66 1.42
CA LYS A 214 8.48 -11.65 1.94
C LYS A 214 9.04 -11.03 3.22
N GLY A 215 9.55 -11.80 4.17
CA GLY A 215 9.97 -11.30 5.48
C GLY A 215 8.80 -10.88 6.39
N SER A 216 9.11 -10.40 7.62
CA SER A 216 8.13 -10.11 8.67
C SER A 216 7.35 -8.79 8.47
N SER A 217 6.32 -8.54 9.30
CA SER A 217 5.68 -7.20 9.41
C SER A 217 6.30 -6.30 10.47
N ALA A 218 7.55 -6.55 10.88
CA ALA A 218 8.24 -5.62 11.78
C ALA A 218 8.31 -4.21 11.16
N PRO A 219 8.01 -3.14 11.93
CA PRO A 219 8.14 -1.76 11.46
C PRO A 219 9.56 -1.47 10.93
N VAL A 220 9.64 -0.67 9.86
CA VAL A 220 10.91 -0.28 9.25
C VAL A 220 11.02 1.24 9.23
N PRO A 221 12.06 1.85 9.84
CA PRO A 221 12.26 3.30 9.81
C PRO A 221 12.31 3.85 8.38
N ILE A 222 11.61 4.96 8.14
CA ILE A 222 11.59 5.62 6.84
C ILE A 222 12.90 6.36 6.64
N LYS A 223 13.72 5.90 5.69
CA LYS A 223 14.96 6.55 5.28
C LYS A 223 14.71 7.67 4.29
N ALA A 224 13.80 7.48 3.33
CA ALA A 224 13.54 8.48 2.30
C ALA A 224 12.15 8.34 1.66
N ILE A 225 11.65 9.44 1.12
CA ILE A 225 10.52 9.48 0.18
C ILE A 225 11.07 9.84 -1.20
N VAL A 226 10.74 9.02 -2.19
CA VAL A 226 11.20 9.19 -3.57
C VAL A 226 9.99 9.37 -4.48
N PHE A 227 9.84 10.59 -5.00
CA PHE A 227 8.83 10.94 -6.00
C PHE A 227 9.30 10.53 -7.39
N LEU A 228 8.51 9.70 -8.07
CA LEU A 228 8.83 9.24 -9.42
C LEU A 228 8.37 10.28 -10.44
N ARG A 229 9.31 10.80 -11.22
CA ARG A 229 9.09 11.76 -12.31
C ARG A 229 9.51 11.15 -13.64
N ASP A 230 8.79 11.48 -14.70
CA ASP A 230 9.15 11.06 -16.06
C ASP A 230 10.35 11.87 -16.58
N SER A 231 11.14 11.25 -17.44
CA SER A 231 12.34 11.82 -18.07
C SER A 231 12.64 11.08 -19.37
N ALA A 232 13.10 11.79 -20.40
CA ALA A 232 13.30 11.21 -21.72
C ALA A 232 14.49 10.21 -21.80
N SER A 233 15.56 10.45 -21.03
CA SER A 233 16.80 9.65 -21.10
C SER A 233 17.48 9.41 -19.75
N ASP A 234 17.41 10.38 -18.84
CA ASP A 234 18.32 10.38 -17.69
C ASP A 234 17.65 9.83 -16.43
N VAL A 235 18.42 9.04 -15.69
CA VAL A 235 18.13 8.66 -14.31
C VAL A 235 18.84 9.66 -13.39
N LYS A 236 18.08 10.61 -12.85
CA LYS A 236 18.60 11.68 -12.00
C LYS A 236 17.83 11.73 -10.70
N LEU A 237 18.56 11.89 -9.60
CA LEU A 237 18.00 12.03 -8.26
C LEU A 237 18.36 13.40 -7.70
N GLU A 238 17.33 14.16 -7.29
CA GLU A 238 17.48 15.52 -6.76
C GLU A 238 16.67 15.69 -5.48
N ARG A 239 17.09 16.58 -4.59
CA ARG A 239 16.30 16.90 -3.39
C ARG A 239 14.97 17.54 -3.78
N ALA A 240 13.88 17.01 -3.23
CA ALA A 240 12.57 17.64 -3.38
C ALA A 240 12.39 18.69 -2.27
N PRO A 241 12.08 19.96 -2.61
CA PRO A 241 11.73 20.97 -1.62
C PRO A 241 10.53 20.53 -0.76
N ALA A 242 10.53 20.86 0.53
CA ALA A 242 9.50 20.41 1.47
C ALA A 242 8.06 20.77 1.05
N HIS A 243 7.87 21.96 0.44
CA HIS A 243 6.55 22.40 -0.04
C HIS A 243 6.06 21.57 -1.24
N VAL A 244 6.97 21.19 -2.15
CA VAL A 244 6.66 20.28 -3.28
C VAL A 244 6.30 18.90 -2.74
N ALA A 245 7.14 18.37 -1.84
CA ALA A 245 6.91 17.07 -1.21
C ALA A 245 5.56 17.01 -0.47
N LEU A 246 5.21 18.07 0.25
CA LEU A 246 3.92 18.17 0.94
C LEU A 246 2.75 18.17 -0.05
N ALA A 247 2.84 18.92 -1.15
CA ALA A 247 1.81 18.96 -2.19
C ALA A 247 1.63 17.61 -2.87
N ASP A 248 2.72 16.92 -3.23
CA ASP A 248 2.66 15.59 -3.83
C ASP A 248 2.06 14.55 -2.87
N LEU A 249 2.52 14.51 -1.62
CA LEU A 249 1.98 13.56 -0.64
C LEU A 249 0.53 13.86 -0.29
N TRP A 250 0.12 15.14 -0.30
CA TRP A 250 -1.29 15.51 -0.15
C TRP A 250 -2.16 14.91 -1.26
N ALA A 251 -1.67 14.88 -2.50
CA ALA A 251 -2.37 14.25 -3.61
C ALA A 251 -2.43 12.70 -3.49
N LEU A 252 -1.45 12.09 -2.82
CA LEU A 252 -1.35 10.63 -2.65
C LEU A 252 -1.97 10.11 -1.37
N ASN A 253 -2.32 10.98 -0.41
CA ASN A 253 -2.90 10.59 0.86
C ASN A 253 -4.41 10.33 0.73
N PHE A 254 -4.84 9.10 1.05
CA PHE A 254 -6.24 8.84 1.34
C PHE A 254 -6.65 9.54 2.63
N ARG A 255 -7.76 10.28 2.58
CA ARG A 255 -8.28 11.06 3.71
C ARG A 255 -9.80 11.13 3.66
N LEU A 256 -10.41 11.21 4.84
CA LEU A 256 -11.81 11.60 4.96
C LEU A 256 -11.94 13.08 4.61
N GLN A 257 -12.97 13.45 3.83
CA GLN A 257 -13.20 14.83 3.37
C GLN A 257 -13.88 15.72 4.41
N THR A 258 -13.82 15.34 5.70
CA THR A 258 -14.24 16.18 6.82
C THR A 258 -13.13 17.17 7.18
N ASP A 259 -13.47 18.28 7.83
CA ASP A 259 -12.47 19.26 8.26
C ASP A 259 -11.44 18.67 9.23
N ASP A 260 -11.88 17.86 10.19
CA ASP A 260 -10.99 17.14 11.11
C ASP A 260 -10.07 16.15 10.37
N GLY A 261 -10.61 15.44 9.37
CA GLY A 261 -9.85 14.51 8.54
C GLY A 261 -8.75 15.22 7.77
N ARG A 262 -9.09 16.33 7.10
CA ARG A 262 -8.14 17.17 6.35
C ARG A 262 -7.08 17.77 7.27
N ALA A 263 -7.47 18.31 8.42
CA ALA A 263 -6.54 18.91 9.37
C ALA A 263 -5.57 17.86 9.97
N ARG A 264 -6.06 16.65 10.27
CA ARG A 264 -5.23 15.54 10.73
C ARG A 264 -4.21 15.12 9.67
N SER A 265 -4.66 14.88 8.43
CA SER A 265 -3.78 14.53 7.31
C SER A 265 -2.71 15.59 7.09
N PHE A 266 -3.07 16.87 7.11
CA PHE A 266 -2.13 17.97 6.91
C PHE A 266 -1.02 17.94 7.97
N ARG A 267 -1.40 17.83 9.25
CA ARG A 267 -0.42 17.74 10.36
C ARG A 267 0.51 16.53 10.24
N GLN A 268 -0.03 15.35 9.89
CA GLN A 268 0.77 14.14 9.71
C GLN A 268 1.75 14.28 8.53
N LEU A 269 1.29 14.84 7.42
CA LEU A 269 2.12 15.04 6.23
C LEU A 269 3.23 16.06 6.46
N THR A 270 2.94 17.19 7.11
CA THR A 270 3.96 18.17 7.49
C THR A 270 5.01 17.56 8.42
N ARG A 271 4.59 16.75 9.40
CA ARG A 271 5.53 16.05 10.28
C ARG A 271 6.41 15.07 9.50
N LEU A 272 5.82 14.30 8.60
CA LEU A 272 6.57 13.35 7.77
C LEU A 272 7.60 14.06 6.89
N THR A 273 7.20 15.08 6.12
CA THR A 273 8.12 15.82 5.23
C THR A 273 9.21 16.60 5.97
N SER A 274 8.99 16.92 7.24
CA SER A 274 10.00 17.57 8.09
C SER A 274 10.98 16.56 8.70
N ALA A 275 10.56 15.30 8.89
CA ALA A 275 11.34 14.27 9.56
C ALA A 275 12.17 13.43 8.60
N VAL A 276 11.71 13.22 7.36
CA VAL A 276 12.40 12.36 6.38
C VAL A 276 12.75 13.11 5.11
N PRO A 277 13.93 12.83 4.53
CA PRO A 277 14.32 13.45 3.28
C PRO A 277 13.42 13.02 2.11
N ALA A 278 13.10 13.99 1.27
CA ALA A 278 12.35 13.77 0.03
C ALA A 278 13.24 14.00 -1.20
N TRP A 279 12.99 13.20 -2.25
CA TRP A 279 13.76 13.22 -3.50
C TRP A 279 12.85 13.15 -4.71
N ASN A 280 13.21 13.85 -5.80
CA ASN A 280 12.66 13.63 -7.12
C ASN A 280 13.58 12.67 -7.88
N LEU A 281 13.05 11.53 -8.31
CA LEU A 281 13.70 10.60 -9.22
C LEU A 281 13.13 10.77 -10.62
N HIS A 282 13.88 11.47 -11.46
CA HIS A 282 13.62 11.57 -12.89
C HIS A 282 14.15 10.31 -13.57
N ARG A 283 13.29 9.58 -14.30
CA ARG A 283 13.72 8.41 -15.07
C ARG A 283 12.81 8.14 -16.28
N PRO A 284 13.32 7.49 -17.34
CA PRO A 284 12.47 6.97 -18.39
C PRO A 284 11.56 5.83 -17.92
N LEU A 285 10.30 5.87 -18.34
CA LEU A 285 9.34 4.78 -18.13
C LEU A 285 9.55 3.62 -19.13
N ARG A 286 10.75 3.04 -19.15
CA ARG A 286 11.12 1.90 -20.00
C ARG A 286 11.66 0.76 -19.14
N LEU A 287 11.23 -0.48 -19.41
CA LEU A 287 11.65 -1.66 -18.65
C LEU A 287 13.18 -1.84 -18.64
N ALA A 288 13.84 -1.58 -19.76
CA ALA A 288 15.31 -1.64 -19.88
C ALA A 288 16.07 -0.66 -18.96
N MET A 289 15.39 0.35 -18.39
CA MET A 289 16.00 1.32 -17.47
C MET A 289 15.82 0.94 -16.00
N LEU A 290 15.10 -0.14 -15.68
CA LEU A 290 14.80 -0.53 -14.30
C LEU A 290 16.05 -0.89 -13.51
N GLU A 291 16.95 -1.71 -14.07
CA GLU A 291 18.20 -2.10 -13.42
C GLU A 291 19.05 -0.88 -13.05
N ARG A 292 19.26 0.02 -14.02
CA ARG A 292 19.99 1.28 -13.79
C ARG A 292 19.30 2.17 -12.74
N THR A 293 17.97 2.18 -12.73
CA THR A 293 17.17 2.94 -11.75
C THR A 293 17.37 2.39 -10.34
N VAL A 294 17.28 1.07 -10.18
CA VAL A 294 17.47 0.40 -8.88
C VAL A 294 18.90 0.62 -8.40
N ALA A 295 19.90 0.37 -9.25
CA ALA A 295 21.31 0.56 -8.91
C ALA A 295 21.60 1.99 -8.41
N ARG A 296 21.05 3.02 -9.08
CA ARG A 296 21.23 4.42 -8.66
C ARG A 296 20.66 4.72 -7.28
N LEU A 297 19.51 4.12 -6.93
CA LEU A 297 18.86 4.29 -5.63
C LEU A 297 19.58 3.49 -4.53
N LEU A 298 20.04 2.28 -4.83
CA LEU A 298 20.88 1.50 -3.91
C LEU A 298 22.18 2.26 -3.59
N GLU A 299 22.90 2.74 -4.62
CA GLU A 299 24.11 3.55 -4.45
C GLU A 299 23.85 4.80 -3.60
N GLN A 300 22.71 5.47 -3.78
CA GLN A 300 22.37 6.64 -2.97
C GLN A 300 22.20 6.30 -1.50
N PHE A 301 21.41 5.27 -1.19
CA PHE A 301 20.94 5.01 0.16
C PHE A 301 21.80 4.02 0.94
N ASP A 302 22.73 3.33 0.27
CA ASP A 302 23.80 2.56 0.90
C ASP A 302 24.93 3.49 1.41
N ARG A 303 25.22 4.59 0.70
CA ARG A 303 26.26 5.57 1.09
C ARG A 303 25.94 6.37 2.35
N ASP A 304 24.66 6.55 2.67
CA ASP A 304 24.21 7.27 3.88
C ASP A 304 24.48 6.51 5.21
N ARG A 305 25.29 5.43 5.18
CA ARG A 305 25.86 4.76 6.38
C ARG A 305 27.21 5.33 6.83
N GLY A 306 27.84 6.20 6.04
CA GLY A 306 29.15 6.82 6.32
C GLY A 306 29.03 8.17 7.01
#